data_AF-A0A662VNZ0-F1
#
_entry.id   AF-A0A662VNZ0-F1
#
_cell.length_a   1.000
_cell.length_b   1.000
_cell.length_c   1.000
_cell.angle_alpha   90.00
_cell.angle_beta   90.00
_cell.angle_gamma   90.00
#
_symmetry.space_group_name_H-M   'P 1'
#
loop_
_entity.id
_entity.type
_entity.pdbx_description
1 polymer ?
#
loop_
_entity_poly.entity_id
_entity_poly.type
_entity_poly.pdbx_seq_one_letter_code
_entity_poly.pdbx_strand_id
1 'polypeptide(L)'
;MPFPTVSDVREKLGTAYSDNPSNPVIQSFLDRRIAQIKELTGNDFSDSVPETIFLWVLNYTCIDVLVNDLTGNDSADALDYAIGELRESKDENVKLKLNIIQVLKESADLALKQFFMQQKNYYNYESEVEEEYERSLIFRRSSP
;
A
#
# COMPACT_ATOMS: atom_id res chain seq x y z
N MET A 1 7.47 7.24 10.69
CA MET A 1 6.60 6.34 11.47
C MET A 1 6.99 4.89 11.18
N PRO A 2 6.67 3.90 12.04
CA PRO A 2 6.89 2.50 11.71
C PRO A 2 5.91 2.00 10.63
N PHE A 3 6.14 0.80 10.12
CA PHE A 3 5.16 0.09 9.27
C PHE A 3 3.88 -0.23 10.07
N PRO A 4 2.73 -0.41 9.39
CA PRO A 4 1.49 -0.82 10.04
C PRO A 4 1.63 -2.20 10.70
N THR A 5 0.92 -2.36 11.80
CA THR A 5 0.87 -3.56 12.64
C THR A 5 -0.45 -4.31 12.45
N VAL A 6 -0.54 -5.51 13.02
CA VAL A 6 -1.79 -6.26 13.08
C VAL A 6 -2.90 -5.45 13.76
N SER A 7 -2.57 -4.63 14.77
CA SER A 7 -3.54 -3.78 15.45
C SER A 7 -4.14 -2.74 14.50
N ASP A 8 -3.31 -2.09 13.68
CA ASP A 8 -3.78 -1.09 12.70
C ASP A 8 -4.73 -1.70 11.66
N VAL A 9 -4.44 -2.93 11.22
CA VAL A 9 -5.30 -3.68 10.30
C VAL A 9 -6.64 -4.00 10.95
N ARG A 10 -6.64 -4.49 12.20
CA ARG A 10 -7.88 -4.82 12.93
C ARG A 10 -8.71 -3.58 13.24
N GLU A 11 -8.07 -2.49 13.65
CA GLU A 11 -8.74 -1.20 13.87
C GLU A 11 -9.43 -0.72 12.60
N LYS A 12 -8.74 -0.81 11.45
CA LYS A 12 -9.28 -0.37 10.17
C LYS A 12 -10.42 -1.25 9.64
N LEU A 13 -10.35 -2.57 9.86
CA LEU A 13 -11.39 -3.52 9.43
C LEU A 13 -12.58 -3.59 10.40
N GLY A 14 -12.38 -3.15 11.64
CA GLY A 14 -13.42 -3.11 12.68
C GLY A 14 -13.70 -4.47 13.31
N THR A 15 -14.78 -4.50 14.11
CA THR A 15 -15.12 -5.64 14.99
C THR A 15 -15.42 -6.94 14.25
N ALA A 16 -15.77 -6.89 12.97
CA ALA A 16 -15.99 -8.09 12.15
C ALA A 16 -14.71 -8.94 11.98
N TYR A 17 -13.54 -8.33 12.14
CA TYR A 17 -12.23 -8.96 12.02
C TYR A 17 -11.41 -8.78 13.30
N SER A 18 -12.05 -8.87 14.48
CA SER A 18 -11.37 -8.80 15.78
C SER A 18 -10.48 -10.01 16.04
N ASP A 19 -10.93 -11.20 15.63
CA ASP A 19 -10.31 -12.47 16.01
C ASP A 19 -9.88 -13.31 14.80
N ASN A 20 -10.57 -13.16 13.67
CA ASN A 20 -10.29 -13.86 12.42
C ASN A 20 -9.97 -12.87 11.29
N PRO A 21 -8.99 -13.17 10.40
CA PRO A 21 -8.03 -14.27 10.48
C PRO A 21 -7.05 -14.09 11.67
N SER A 22 -6.32 -15.15 12.01
CA SER A 22 -5.38 -15.13 13.15
C SER A 22 -4.24 -14.11 12.95
N ASN A 23 -3.69 -13.59 14.05
CA ASN A 23 -2.59 -12.61 13.99
C ASN A 23 -1.40 -13.06 13.11
N PRO A 24 -0.94 -14.32 13.15
CA PRO A 24 0.13 -14.79 12.27
C PRO A 24 -0.21 -14.69 10.77
N VAL A 25 -1.47 -14.90 10.40
CA VAL A 25 -1.92 -14.78 9.00
C VAL A 25 -1.86 -13.31 8.57
N ILE A 26 -2.39 -12.39 9.39
CA ILE A 26 -2.31 -10.95 9.11
C ILE A 26 -0.84 -10.49 9.03
N GLN A 27 0.02 -11.00 9.92
CA GLN A 27 1.44 -10.69 9.88
C GLN A 27 2.09 -11.15 8.58
N SER A 28 1.76 -12.36 8.09
CA SER A 28 2.28 -12.83 6.80
C SER A 28 1.87 -11.95 5.62
N PHE A 29 0.66 -11.37 5.66
CA PHE A 29 0.21 -10.41 4.66
C PHE A 29 0.97 -9.08 4.76
N LEU A 30 1.17 -8.56 5.97
CA LEU A 30 2.00 -7.37 6.20
C LEU A 30 3.41 -7.57 5.65
N ASP A 31 4.08 -8.66 6.02
CA ASP A 31 5.44 -8.96 5.59
C ASP A 31 5.56 -9.03 4.07
N ARG A 32 4.60 -9.70 3.41
CA ARG A 32 4.52 -9.77 1.95
C ARG A 32 4.34 -8.39 1.31
N ARG A 33 3.47 -7.53 1.85
CA ARG A 33 3.24 -6.18 1.31
C ARG A 33 4.41 -5.24 1.58
N ILE A 34 5.09 -5.39 2.72
CA ILE A 34 6.33 -4.66 3.02
C ILE A 34 7.43 -5.05 2.03
N ALA A 35 7.61 -6.35 1.75
CA ALA A 35 8.57 -6.79 0.75
C ALA A 35 8.23 -6.24 -0.64
N GLN A 36 6.95 -6.27 -1.03
CA GLN A 36 6.50 -5.75 -2.32
C GLN A 36 6.73 -4.25 -2.47
N ILE A 37 6.44 -3.44 -1.43
CA ILE A 37 6.62 -1.99 -1.57
C ILE A 37 8.09 -1.60 -1.63
N LYS A 38 8.97 -2.36 -0.97
CA LYS A 38 10.42 -2.21 -1.09
C LYS A 38 10.90 -2.50 -2.51
N GLU A 39 10.39 -3.58 -3.12
CA GLU A 39 10.69 -3.92 -4.51
C GLU A 39 10.19 -2.84 -5.49
N LEU A 40 8.95 -2.34 -5.30
CA LEU A 40 8.36 -1.33 -6.16
C LEU A 40 9.05 0.04 -6.08
N THR A 41 9.57 0.41 -4.91
CA THR A 41 10.14 1.74 -4.67
C THR A 41 11.67 1.76 -4.67
N GLY A 42 12.31 0.59 -4.54
CA GLY A 42 13.76 0.47 -4.36
C GLY A 42 14.26 1.01 -3.00
N ASN A 43 13.37 1.25 -2.03
CA ASN A 43 13.70 1.82 -0.73
C ASN A 43 13.32 0.86 0.40
N ASP A 44 14.22 0.70 1.38
CA ASP A 44 14.04 -0.20 2.51
C ASP A 44 13.25 0.38 3.70
N PHE A 45 13.05 1.70 3.72
CA PHE A 45 12.34 2.43 4.79
C PHE A 45 12.82 2.08 6.20
N SER A 46 14.13 1.87 6.38
CA SER A 46 14.74 1.44 7.65
C SER A 46 14.53 2.42 8.79
N ASP A 47 14.53 3.71 8.48
CA ASP A 47 14.54 4.78 9.49
C ASP A 47 13.13 5.29 9.77
N SER A 48 12.37 5.53 8.70
CA SER A 48 10.99 6.02 8.78
C SER A 48 10.22 5.66 7.52
N VAL A 49 9.01 5.16 7.72
CA VAL A 49 8.02 4.93 6.66
C VAL A 49 7.27 6.25 6.41
N PRO A 50 7.16 6.73 5.15
CA PRO A 50 6.27 7.83 4.79
C PRO A 50 4.80 7.45 4.96
N GLU A 51 3.94 8.42 5.29
CA GLU A 51 2.50 8.18 5.48
C GLU A 51 1.83 7.53 4.25
N THR A 52 2.25 7.93 3.05
CA THR A 52 1.77 7.34 1.79
C THR A 52 2.08 5.84 1.67
N ILE A 53 3.28 5.44 2.09
CA ILE A 53 3.71 4.03 2.10
C ILE A 53 2.99 3.25 3.20
N PHE A 54 2.83 3.86 4.39
CA PHE A 54 2.05 3.29 5.47
C PHE A 54 0.61 2.97 5.01
N LEU A 55 -0.07 3.95 4.40
CA LEU A 55 -1.43 3.79 3.88
C LEU A 55 -1.52 2.74 2.79
N TRP A 56 -0.51 2.68 1.89
CA TRP A 56 -0.46 1.65 0.85
C TRP A 56 -0.39 0.24 1.46
N VAL A 57 0.54 0.00 2.39
CA VAL A 57 0.72 -1.31 3.04
C VAL A 57 -0.54 -1.68 3.83
N LEU A 58 -1.10 -0.73 4.59
CA LEU A 58 -2.30 -0.96 5.39
C LEU A 58 -3.50 -1.34 4.52
N ASN A 59 -3.77 -0.57 3.47
CA ASN A 59 -4.92 -0.81 2.59
C ASN A 59 -4.80 -2.14 1.84
N TYR A 60 -3.63 -2.47 1.29
CA TYR A 60 -3.42 -3.75 0.60
C TYR A 60 -3.46 -4.95 1.54
N THR A 61 -3.04 -4.79 2.79
CA THR A 61 -3.18 -5.84 3.81
C THR A 61 -4.65 -6.06 4.18
N CYS A 62 -5.43 -4.99 4.34
CA CYS A 62 -6.87 -5.11 4.54
C CYS A 62 -7.56 -5.82 3.36
N ILE A 63 -7.15 -5.52 2.12
CA ILE A 63 -7.63 -6.25 0.93
C ILE A 63 -7.29 -7.73 1.04
N ASP A 64 -6.07 -8.09 1.42
CA ASP A 64 -5.67 -9.49 1.56
C ASP A 64 -6.51 -10.25 2.59
N VAL A 65 -6.85 -9.60 3.71
CA VAL A 65 -7.76 -10.17 4.71
C VAL A 65 -9.16 -10.40 4.13
N LEU A 66 -9.73 -9.39 3.45
CA LEU A 66 -11.05 -9.50 2.84
C LEU A 66 -11.09 -10.55 1.73
N VAL A 67 -10.03 -10.64 0.91
CA VAL A 67 -9.90 -11.67 -0.12
C VAL A 67 -9.80 -13.04 0.54
N ASN A 68 -8.95 -13.23 1.53
CA ASN A 68 -8.80 -14.50 2.25
C ASN A 68 -10.14 -14.99 2.82
N ASP A 69 -10.95 -14.08 3.35
CA ASP A 69 -12.28 -14.36 3.86
C ASP A 69 -13.27 -14.74 2.74
N LEU A 70 -13.26 -14.03 1.59
CA LEU A 70 -14.06 -14.36 0.42
C LEU A 70 -13.65 -15.70 -0.24
N THR A 71 -12.37 -16.06 -0.16
CA THR A 71 -11.80 -17.28 -0.74
C THR A 71 -11.84 -18.49 0.19
N GLY A 72 -12.22 -18.30 1.46
CA GLY A 72 -12.56 -19.33 2.46
C GLY A 72 -11.52 -20.42 2.83
N ASN A 73 -11.29 -20.59 4.14
CA ASN A 73 -11.09 -21.93 4.75
C ASN A 73 -12.41 -22.75 4.79
N ASP A 74 -13.55 -22.16 4.40
CA ASP A 74 -14.85 -22.83 4.18
C ASP A 74 -15.23 -22.92 2.68
N SER A 75 -14.31 -22.57 1.79
CA SER A 75 -14.48 -22.65 0.33
C SER A 75 -13.90 -23.96 -0.21
N ALA A 76 -14.34 -25.09 0.33
CA ALA A 76 -14.16 -26.35 -0.40
C ALA A 76 -14.98 -26.35 -1.73
N ASP A 77 -15.92 -25.41 -1.89
CA ASP A 77 -16.83 -25.36 -3.06
C ASP A 77 -16.89 -24.01 -3.81
N ALA A 78 -16.14 -22.96 -3.43
CA ALA A 78 -16.32 -21.62 -4.06
C ALA A 78 -15.16 -21.15 -4.96
N LEU A 79 -14.12 -21.96 -5.17
CA LEU A 79 -12.96 -21.59 -5.98
C LEU A 79 -12.57 -22.62 -7.03
N ASP A 80 -13.57 -23.31 -7.58
CA ASP A 80 -13.41 -23.84 -8.93
C ASP A 80 -14.01 -22.81 -9.91
N TYR A 81 -13.10 -22.28 -10.75
CA TYR A 81 -13.32 -21.51 -11.98
C TYR A 81 -13.22 -19.97 -11.95
N ALA A 82 -12.01 -19.54 -12.31
CA ALA A 82 -11.72 -18.60 -13.41
C ALA A 82 -11.90 -17.08 -13.18
N ILE A 83 -10.80 -16.38 -13.43
CA ILE A 83 -10.61 -14.94 -13.65
C ILE A 83 -11.37 -14.47 -14.92
N GLY A 84 -12.67 -14.70 -14.99
CA GLY A 84 -13.47 -14.38 -16.18
C GLY A 84 -14.97 -14.23 -15.93
N GLU A 85 -15.52 -14.88 -14.90
CA GLU A 85 -16.93 -14.76 -14.55
C GLU A 85 -17.07 -14.74 -13.02
N LEU A 86 -16.83 -13.58 -12.41
CA LEU A 86 -17.38 -13.30 -11.09
C LEU A 86 -18.90 -13.29 -11.23
N ARG A 87 -19.52 -14.49 -11.21
CA ARG A 87 -20.97 -14.62 -11.06
C ARG A 87 -21.33 -13.84 -9.81
N GLU A 88 -22.21 -12.86 -9.98
CA GLU A 88 -22.74 -12.04 -8.90
C GLU A 88 -23.30 -12.94 -7.79
N SER A 89 -22.48 -13.22 -6.77
CA SER A 89 -22.98 -13.79 -5.54
C SER A 89 -24.03 -12.81 -5.00
N LYS A 90 -25.26 -13.32 -4.81
CA LYS A 90 -26.41 -12.53 -4.34
C LYS A 90 -26.35 -12.18 -2.85
N ASP A 91 -25.26 -12.54 -2.17
CA ASP A 91 -25.05 -12.20 -0.77
C ASP A 91 -24.61 -10.73 -0.67
N GLU A 92 -25.45 -9.89 -0.04
CA GLU A 92 -25.18 -8.46 0.16
C GLU A 92 -23.83 -8.23 0.84
N ASN A 93 -23.39 -9.18 1.68
CA ASN A 93 -22.09 -9.14 2.35
C ASN A 93 -20.92 -9.30 1.38
N VAL A 94 -21.05 -10.13 0.34
CA VAL A 94 -20.00 -10.30 -0.68
C VAL A 94 -19.89 -9.03 -1.53
N LYS A 95 -21.02 -8.46 -1.95
CA LYS A 95 -21.03 -7.19 -2.70
C LYS A 95 -20.44 -6.04 -1.88
N LEU A 96 -20.74 -5.98 -0.58
CA LEU A 96 -20.17 -4.99 0.32
C LEU A 96 -18.64 -5.15 0.45
N LYS A 97 -18.16 -6.38 0.67
CA LYS A 97 -16.72 -6.67 0.75
C LYS A 97 -16.00 -6.32 -0.56
N LEU A 98 -16.58 -6.63 -1.71
CA LEU A 98 -16.02 -6.26 -3.02
C LEU A 98 -15.95 -4.74 -3.22
N ASN A 99 -16.98 -4.00 -2.79
CA ASN A 99 -16.96 -2.53 -2.83
C ASN A 99 -15.85 -1.97 -1.92
N ILE A 100 -15.74 -2.48 -0.68
CA ILE A 100 -14.68 -2.08 0.24
C ILE A 100 -13.30 -2.37 -0.35
N ILE A 101 -13.09 -3.54 -0.96
CA ILE A 101 -11.85 -3.89 -1.66
C ILE A 101 -11.52 -2.85 -2.74
N GLN A 102 -12.51 -2.44 -3.54
CA GLN A 102 -12.31 -1.44 -4.58
C GLN A 102 -11.88 -0.09 -3.98
N VAL A 103 -12.58 0.40 -2.96
CA VAL A 103 -12.26 1.68 -2.30
C VAL A 103 -10.85 1.65 -1.68
N LEU A 104 -10.50 0.55 -1.01
CA LEU A 104 -9.16 0.37 -0.44
C LEU A 104 -8.08 0.36 -1.52
N LYS A 105 -8.36 -0.26 -2.66
CA LYS A 105 -7.42 -0.34 -3.79
C LYS A 105 -7.19 1.03 -4.40
N GLU A 106 -8.26 1.78 -4.67
CA GLU A 106 -8.17 3.14 -5.19
C GLU A 106 -7.39 4.06 -4.24
N SER A 107 -7.63 3.94 -2.92
CA SER A 107 -6.89 4.69 -1.91
C SER A 107 -5.41 4.32 -1.87
N ALA A 108 -5.08 3.03 -1.96
CA ALA A 108 -3.70 2.56 -2.01
C ALA A 108 -2.98 3.05 -3.28
N ASP A 109 -3.61 2.90 -4.44
CA ASP A 109 -3.03 3.34 -5.72
C ASP A 109 -2.80 4.85 -5.75
N LEU A 110 -3.70 5.63 -5.13
CA LEU A 110 -3.50 7.07 -4.95
C LEU A 110 -2.30 7.37 -4.05
N ALA A 111 -2.17 6.68 -2.92
CA ALA A 111 -1.06 6.87 -1.98
C ALA A 111 0.30 6.57 -2.65
N LEU A 112 0.38 5.49 -3.44
CA LEU A 112 1.59 5.15 -4.18
C LEU A 112 1.94 6.19 -5.25
N LYS A 113 0.93 6.69 -5.99
CA LYS A 113 1.14 7.79 -6.95
C LYS A 113 1.65 9.05 -6.26
N GLN A 114 1.09 9.40 -5.11
CA GLN A 114 1.54 10.55 -4.32
C GLN A 114 2.98 10.39 -3.85
N PHE A 115 3.37 9.21 -3.40
CA PHE A 115 4.76 8.91 -3.05
C PHE A 115 5.72 9.17 -4.22
N PHE A 116 5.43 8.62 -5.40
CA PHE A 116 6.30 8.84 -6.57
C PHE A 116 6.31 10.29 -7.05
N MET A 117 5.19 11.00 -6.96
CA MET A 117 5.15 12.44 -7.27
C MET A 117 6.02 13.24 -6.30
N GLN A 118 5.97 12.93 -5.01
CA GLN A 118 6.82 13.59 -4.00
C GLN A 118 8.30 13.32 -4.24
N GLN A 119 8.66 12.07 -4.56
CA GLN A 119 10.05 11.74 -4.92
C GLN A 119 10.51 12.49 -6.17
N LYS A 120 9.70 12.50 -7.24
CA LYS A 120 10.05 13.21 -8.47
C LYS A 120 10.23 14.72 -8.23
N ASN A 121 9.33 15.33 -7.46
CA ASN A 121 9.44 16.75 -7.13
C ASN A 121 10.68 17.04 -6.28
N TYR A 122 11.02 16.14 -5.35
CA TYR A 122 12.23 16.25 -4.55
C TYR A 122 13.50 16.16 -5.40
N TYR A 123 13.59 15.18 -6.30
CA TYR A 123 14.71 15.04 -7.23
C TYR A 123 14.85 16.26 -8.15
N ASN A 124 13.74 16.77 -8.69
CA ASN A 124 13.77 17.99 -9.51
C ASN A 124 14.29 19.18 -8.70
N TYR A 125 13.82 19.35 -7.46
CA TYR A 125 14.27 20.45 -6.59
C TYR A 125 15.77 20.37 -6.28
N GLU A 126 16.29 19.19 -5.90
CA GLU A 126 17.73 19.03 -5.65
C GLU A 126 18.55 19.36 -6.91
N SER A 127 18.11 18.91 -8.08
CA SER A 127 18.81 19.21 -9.34
C SER A 127 18.83 20.71 -9.67
N GLU A 128 17.72 21.43 -9.43
CA GLU A 128 17.65 22.87 -9.66
C GLU A 128 18.57 23.65 -8.71
N VAL A 129 18.64 23.24 -7.44
CA VAL A 129 19.53 23.86 -6.44
C VAL A 129 21.00 23.60 -6.77
N GLU A 130 21.34 22.39 -7.22
CA GLU A 130 22.71 22.04 -7.60
C GLU A 130 23.16 22.84 -8.83
N GLU A 131 22.30 22.96 -9.86
CA GLU A 131 22.57 23.82 -11.03
C GLU A 131 22.72 25.31 -10.65
N GLU A 132 21.89 25.83 -9.75
CA GLU A 132 21.98 27.23 -9.29
C GLU A 132 23.28 27.48 -8.51
N TYR A 133 23.67 26.53 -7.66
CA TYR A 133 24.94 26.59 -6.93
C TYR A 133 26.14 26.58 -7.88
N GLU A 134 26.15 25.70 -8.88
CA GLU A 134 27.21 25.66 -9.89
C GLU A 134 27.29 26.96 -10.70
N ARG A 135 26.15 27.50 -11.15
CA ARG A 135 26.11 28.81 -11.84
C ARG A 135 26.70 29.90 -10.96
N SER A 136 26.35 29.95 -9.68
CA SER A 136 26.85 30.95 -8.74
C SER A 136 28.38 30.87 -8.54
N LEU A 137 28.95 29.66 -8.55
CA LEU A 137 30.40 29.43 -8.47
C LEU A 137 31.14 29.93 -9.72
N ILE A 138 30.57 29.73 -10.91
CA ILE A 138 31.14 30.20 -12.18
C ILE A 138 31.18 31.74 -12.21
N PHE A 139 30.13 32.41 -11.75
CA PHE A 139 30.07 33.87 -11.67
C PHE A 139 31.06 34.47 -10.66
N ARG A 140 31.32 33.79 -9.54
CA ARG A 140 32.33 34.24 -8.56
C ARG A 140 33.77 34.10 -9.05
N ARG A 141 34.06 33.16 -9.94
CA ARG A 141 35.41 32.95 -10.50
C ARG A 141 35.75 33.86 -11.69
N SER A 142 34.75 34.54 -12.25
CA SER A 142 34.90 35.39 -13.44
C SER A 142 34.83 36.89 -13.16
N SER A 143 34.81 37.31 -11.88
CA SER A 143 35.01 38.71 -11.50
C SER A 143 36.53 39.03 -11.42
N PRO A 144 37.05 40.00 -12.22
CA PRO A 144 38.44 40.46 -12.19
C PRO A 144 38.78 41.30 -10.95
#